data_AF-A0A1G6YRR5-F1
#
_entry.id   AF-A0A1G6YRR5-F1
#
_cell.length_a   1.000
_cell.length_b   1.000
_cell.length_c   1.000
_cell.angle_alpha   90.00
_cell.angle_beta   90.00
_cell.angle_gamma   90.00
#
_symmetry.space_group_name_H-M   'P 1'
#
loop_
_entity.id
_entity.type
_entity.pdbx_description
1 polymer ?
#
loop_
_entity_poly.entity_id
_entity_poly.type
_entity_poly.pdbx_seq_one_letter_code
_entity_poly.pdbx_strand_id
1 'polypeptide(L)'
;MKKISLIAIFSASLFVLSCKPKTGSNESADSKKDSTATQQTASPTTATPPATTTPANAPKTYTVTFTPDTAILGKKQEAAIKVTPVGATDLSDPDGKSQGIELTFKVTLTNKNKIGGNSIGVAPSDFRLVLDNNTSISQASGSYVSAEPESTKESEVITYRIPAGAKPKALNLFYDETRATVQVSLK
;
A
#
# COMPACT_ATOMS: atom_id res chain seq x y z
N MET A 1 -45.07 -2.67 33.01
CA MET A 1 -44.32 -3.34 34.09
C MET A 1 -44.16 -4.82 33.75
N LYS A 2 -42.92 -5.28 33.51
CA LYS A 2 -42.39 -6.57 34.01
C LYS A 2 -40.91 -6.64 33.61
N LYS A 3 -40.07 -6.34 34.60
CA LYS A 3 -38.62 -6.57 34.58
C LYS A 3 -38.41 -8.04 34.95
N ILE A 4 -37.52 -8.75 34.24
CA ILE A 4 -36.98 -10.02 34.73
C ILE A 4 -35.46 -9.97 34.55
N SER A 5 -34.80 -9.98 35.70
CA SER A 5 -33.37 -10.07 35.99
C SER A 5 -32.77 -11.39 35.46
N LEU A 6 -31.56 -11.37 34.90
CA LEU A 6 -30.25 -11.66 35.52
C LEU A 6 -30.03 -13.14 35.87
N ILE A 7 -28.98 -13.77 35.30
CA ILE A 7 -28.05 -14.69 35.97
C ILE A 7 -26.75 -14.74 35.15
N ALA A 8 -25.64 -14.54 35.85
CA ALA A 8 -24.26 -14.61 35.40
C ALA A 8 -23.69 -16.02 35.64
N ILE A 9 -22.74 -16.46 34.81
CA ILE A 9 -21.80 -17.54 35.17
C ILE A 9 -20.38 -17.15 34.73
N PHE A 10 -19.52 -17.07 35.75
CA PHE A 10 -18.06 -16.99 35.73
C PHE A 10 -17.40 -18.16 34.99
N SER A 11 -16.26 -17.91 34.35
CA SER A 11 -15.14 -18.86 34.36
C SER A 11 -13.83 -18.11 34.10
N ALA A 12 -12.98 -18.12 35.13
CA ALA A 12 -11.62 -17.61 35.15
C ALA A 12 -10.65 -18.62 34.50
N SER A 13 -9.54 -18.15 33.93
CA SER A 13 -8.19 -18.52 34.40
C SER A 13 -7.08 -17.78 33.64
N LEU A 14 -6.10 -17.34 34.42
CA LEU A 14 -4.83 -16.73 34.08
C LEU A 14 -3.88 -17.73 33.41
N PHE A 15 -2.96 -17.27 32.56
CA PHE A 15 -1.55 -17.69 32.62
C PHE A 15 -0.62 -16.58 32.09
N VAL A 16 0.20 -16.07 33.01
CA VAL A 16 1.42 -15.29 32.79
C VAL A 16 2.55 -16.25 32.41
N LEU A 17 3.38 -15.88 31.43
CA LEU A 17 4.76 -16.36 31.32
C LEU A 17 5.69 -15.24 30.87
N SER A 18 6.45 -14.77 31.85
CA SER A 18 7.56 -13.83 31.79
C SER A 18 8.83 -14.57 31.35
N CYS A 19 9.60 -14.02 30.43
CA CYS A 19 11.00 -14.40 30.23
C CYS A 19 11.83 -13.17 29.81
N LYS A 20 12.58 -12.65 30.78
CA LYS A 20 13.80 -11.85 30.60
C LYS A 20 14.83 -12.40 31.59
N PRO A 21 16.06 -12.67 31.14
CA PRO A 21 17.23 -12.47 32.00
C PRO A 21 18.28 -11.59 31.29
N LYS A 22 18.74 -10.53 32.00
CA LYS A 22 20.11 -10.32 32.54
C LYS A 22 21.15 -9.92 31.48
N THR A 23 21.58 -8.66 31.40
CA THR A 23 22.52 -7.92 32.30
C THR A 23 23.93 -8.50 32.31
N GLY A 24 24.90 -7.69 31.87
CA GLY A 24 26.32 -7.94 32.05
C GLY A 24 27.18 -6.84 31.43
N SER A 25 27.49 -5.81 32.22
CA SER A 25 28.48 -4.76 31.94
C SER A 25 29.90 -5.33 31.95
N ASN A 26 30.80 -4.79 31.11
CA ASN A 26 32.17 -4.45 31.55
C ASN A 26 32.90 -3.56 30.54
N GLU A 27 33.54 -2.52 31.10
CA GLU A 27 34.49 -1.61 30.46
C GLU A 27 35.85 -2.29 30.19
N SER A 28 36.57 -1.82 29.16
CA SER A 28 37.91 -1.21 29.25
C SER A 28 38.89 -1.59 28.13
N ALA A 29 39.59 -0.55 27.66
CA ALA A 29 40.93 -0.48 27.07
C ALA A 29 41.15 -1.10 25.67
N ASP A 30 41.29 -0.29 24.62
CA ASP A 30 42.44 0.54 24.20
C ASP A 30 43.40 -0.22 23.27
N SER A 31 43.45 0.22 22.00
CA SER A 31 44.66 0.23 21.17
C SER A 31 44.39 0.94 19.83
N LYS A 32 44.70 2.24 19.81
CA LYS A 32 45.66 2.86 18.87
C LYS A 32 45.51 2.56 17.37
N LYS A 33 45.06 3.56 16.60
CA LYS A 33 45.83 4.07 15.44
C LYS A 33 45.33 5.43 14.95
N ASP A 34 46.21 6.41 15.15
CA ASP A 34 46.24 7.74 14.55
C ASP A 34 46.53 7.63 13.04
N SER A 35 45.85 8.43 12.21
CA SER A 35 46.33 8.93 10.90
C SER A 35 45.36 9.96 10.30
N THR A 36 45.66 11.22 10.61
CA THR A 36 45.75 12.36 9.68
C THR A 36 44.71 12.50 8.56
N ALA A 37 43.80 13.44 8.75
CA ALA A 37 42.97 14.03 7.71
C ALA A 37 43.79 14.96 6.80
N THR A 38 43.64 14.79 5.48
CA THR A 38 43.95 15.84 4.49
C THR A 38 42.79 15.96 3.51
N GLN A 39 42.22 17.16 3.46
CA GLN A 39 41.28 17.63 2.44
C GLN A 39 41.98 17.70 1.09
N GLN A 40 41.35 17.17 0.04
CA GLN A 40 41.67 17.54 -1.33
C GLN A 40 40.37 17.81 -2.10
N THR A 41 40.20 19.09 -2.42
CA THR A 41 39.18 19.68 -3.28
C THR A 41 39.32 19.13 -4.70
N ALA A 42 38.24 18.54 -5.25
CA ALA A 42 38.15 18.16 -6.66
C ALA A 42 37.10 19.02 -7.38
N SER A 43 37.55 19.67 -8.45
CA SER A 43 36.75 20.45 -9.40
C SER A 43 35.93 19.52 -10.31
N PRO A 44 34.78 19.96 -10.88
CA PRO A 44 33.81 19.05 -11.48
C PRO A 44 34.23 18.62 -12.89
N THR A 45 34.28 17.30 -13.12
CA THR A 45 34.35 16.74 -14.46
C THR A 45 32.96 16.27 -14.85
N THR A 46 32.44 16.81 -15.95
CA THR A 46 31.16 16.45 -16.56
C THR A 46 31.16 14.96 -16.92
N ALA A 47 30.52 14.14 -16.08
CA ALA A 47 30.30 12.73 -16.36
C ALA A 47 29.08 12.58 -17.26
N THR A 48 29.31 12.19 -18.51
CA THR A 48 28.31 11.55 -19.37
C THR A 48 27.70 10.36 -18.61
N PRO A 49 26.37 10.25 -18.48
CA PRO A 49 25.77 9.12 -17.80
C PRO A 49 26.11 7.82 -18.55
N PRO A 50 26.66 6.79 -17.88
CA PRO A 50 26.94 5.53 -18.52
C PRO A 50 25.62 4.90 -18.98
N ALA A 51 25.59 4.48 -20.25
CA ALA A 51 24.48 3.71 -20.80
C ALA A 51 24.19 2.53 -19.87
N THR A 52 23.00 2.55 -19.27
CA THR A 52 22.55 1.51 -18.36
C THR A 52 22.33 0.25 -19.18
N THR A 53 23.31 -0.65 -19.19
CA THR A 53 23.09 -2.03 -19.59
C THR A 53 22.15 -2.64 -18.57
N THR A 54 20.87 -2.73 -18.92
CA THR A 54 19.89 -3.44 -18.11
C THR A 54 20.41 -4.87 -17.91
N PRO A 55 20.60 -5.34 -16.67
CA PRO A 55 20.98 -6.72 -16.42
C PRO A 55 20.00 -7.65 -17.15
N ALA A 56 20.48 -8.71 -17.78
CA ALA A 56 19.67 -9.63 -18.58
C ALA A 56 18.50 -10.28 -17.81
N ASN A 57 18.42 -10.07 -16.48
CA ASN A 57 17.39 -10.58 -15.58
C ASN A 57 16.67 -9.49 -14.76
N ALA A 58 16.73 -8.22 -15.17
CA ALA A 58 15.96 -7.18 -14.50
C ALA A 58 14.45 -7.40 -14.74
N PRO A 59 13.60 -7.32 -13.70
CA PRO A 59 12.15 -7.45 -13.87
C PRO A 59 11.60 -6.42 -14.84
N LYS A 60 10.74 -6.87 -15.76
CA LYS A 60 10.05 -5.97 -16.70
C LYS A 60 9.09 -5.07 -15.94
N THR A 61 9.12 -3.77 -16.23
CA THR A 61 8.21 -2.78 -15.65
C THR A 61 7.19 -2.32 -16.69
N TYR A 62 6.01 -1.90 -16.22
CA TYR A 62 4.90 -1.43 -17.03
C TYR A 62 4.47 -0.03 -16.60
N THR A 63 4.04 0.76 -17.58
CA THR A 63 3.32 2.00 -17.31
C THR A 63 1.87 1.68 -17.01
N VAL A 64 1.37 2.14 -15.86
CA VAL A 64 -0.01 1.94 -15.42
C VAL A 64 -0.80 3.22 -15.62
N THR A 65 -2.00 3.13 -16.19
CA THR A 65 -2.95 4.24 -16.28
C THR A 65 -4.32 3.85 -15.78
N PHE A 66 -4.96 4.77 -15.04
CA PHE A 66 -6.32 4.68 -14.54
C PHE A 66 -7.20 5.68 -15.29
N THR A 67 -8.39 5.27 -15.77
CA THR A 67 -9.28 6.16 -16.55
C THR A 67 -10.76 5.91 -16.23
N PRO A 68 -11.50 6.91 -15.71
CA PRO A 68 -10.99 8.17 -15.16
C PRO A 68 -10.11 7.93 -13.93
N ASP A 69 -9.18 8.83 -13.61
CA ASP A 69 -8.33 8.69 -12.41
C ASP A 69 -9.07 9.05 -11.11
N THR A 70 -10.25 9.66 -11.21
CA THR A 70 -11.05 10.12 -10.07
C THR A 70 -12.48 9.60 -10.17
N ALA A 71 -13.04 9.21 -9.03
CA ALA A 71 -14.41 8.74 -8.88
C ALA A 71 -15.10 9.44 -7.71
N ILE A 72 -16.39 9.71 -7.86
CA ILE A 72 -17.24 10.23 -6.78
C ILE A 72 -18.16 9.09 -6.32
N LEU A 73 -18.22 8.88 -5.02
CA LEU A 73 -18.91 7.79 -4.35
C LEU A 73 -19.71 8.30 -3.15
N GLY A 74 -20.60 7.43 -2.67
CA GLY A 74 -21.51 7.66 -1.56
C GLY A 74 -22.87 8.14 -2.03
N LYS A 75 -23.93 7.78 -1.29
CA LYS A 75 -25.31 8.12 -1.66
C LYS A 75 -25.53 9.64 -1.72
N LYS A 76 -24.70 10.42 -1.04
CA LYS A 76 -24.71 11.88 -1.02
C LYS A 76 -23.53 12.50 -1.77
N GLN A 77 -22.77 11.72 -2.54
CA GLN A 77 -21.58 12.15 -3.26
C GLN A 77 -20.51 12.80 -2.34
N GLU A 78 -20.39 12.25 -1.13
CA GLU A 78 -19.55 12.73 -0.04
C GLU A 78 -18.09 12.29 -0.15
N ALA A 79 -17.80 11.22 -0.90
CA ALA A 79 -16.46 10.69 -1.08
C ALA A 79 -15.95 10.96 -2.49
N ALA A 80 -14.82 11.65 -2.64
CA ALA A 80 -14.07 11.67 -3.89
C ALA A 80 -12.79 10.87 -3.72
N ILE A 81 -12.59 9.86 -4.58
CA ILE A 81 -11.42 8.99 -4.57
C ILE A 81 -10.65 9.23 -5.85
N LYS A 82 -9.40 9.67 -5.72
CA LYS A 82 -8.43 9.71 -6.83
C LYS A 82 -7.47 8.53 -6.71
N VAL A 83 -7.21 7.84 -7.82
CA VAL A 83 -6.30 6.71 -7.92
C VAL A 83 -5.04 7.16 -8.65
N THR A 84 -3.90 7.06 -7.97
CA THR A 84 -2.60 7.48 -8.51
C THR A 84 -1.71 6.25 -8.72
N PRO A 85 -1.29 5.94 -9.96
CA PRO A 85 -0.41 4.80 -10.21
C PRO A 85 0.95 5.01 -9.53
N VAL A 86 1.50 3.95 -8.94
CA VAL A 86 2.86 3.94 -8.39
C VAL A 86 3.78 3.14 -9.32
N GLY A 87 3.37 1.93 -9.70
CA GLY A 87 4.13 1.13 -10.65
C GLY A 87 3.49 -0.23 -10.91
N ALA A 88 3.97 -0.92 -11.94
CA ALA A 88 3.69 -2.33 -12.16
C ALA A 88 4.94 -3.05 -12.64
N THR A 89 5.20 -4.23 -12.08
CA THR A 89 6.42 -5.00 -12.34
C THR A 89 6.08 -6.47 -12.50
N ASP A 90 6.68 -7.13 -13.50
CA ASP A 90 6.60 -8.58 -13.64
C ASP A 90 7.28 -9.25 -12.45
N LEU A 91 6.61 -10.26 -11.91
CA LEU A 91 7.18 -11.22 -10.98
C LEU A 91 7.67 -12.40 -11.81
N SER A 92 8.95 -12.75 -11.71
CA SER A 92 9.54 -13.90 -12.41
C SER A 92 10.28 -14.80 -11.44
N ASP A 93 10.30 -16.10 -11.73
CA ASP A 93 11.15 -17.05 -11.01
C ASP A 93 12.62 -16.98 -11.48
N PRO A 94 13.56 -17.67 -10.81
CA PRO A 94 14.96 -17.69 -11.23
C PRO A 94 15.21 -18.23 -12.64
N ASP A 95 14.27 -19.01 -13.19
CA ASP A 95 14.31 -19.56 -14.55
C ASP A 95 13.73 -18.57 -15.59
N GLY A 96 13.27 -17.40 -15.16
CA GLY A 96 12.72 -16.35 -16.01
C GLY A 96 11.25 -16.55 -16.41
N LYS A 97 10.53 -17.52 -15.82
CA LYS A 97 9.10 -17.70 -16.09
C LYS A 97 8.29 -16.69 -15.29
N SER A 98 7.31 -16.08 -15.94
CA SER A 98 6.40 -15.13 -15.29
C SER A 98 5.52 -15.84 -14.27
N GLN A 99 5.57 -15.32 -13.04
CA GLN A 99 4.73 -15.67 -11.90
C GLN A 99 3.53 -14.71 -11.75
N GLY A 100 3.50 -13.63 -12.52
CA GLY A 100 2.43 -12.62 -12.49
C GLY A 100 2.95 -11.20 -12.59
N ILE A 101 2.10 -10.24 -12.22
CA ILE A 101 2.41 -8.81 -12.16
C ILE A 101 2.07 -8.29 -10.77
N GLU A 102 3.01 -7.58 -10.15
CA GLU A 102 2.74 -6.77 -8.98
C GLU A 102 2.32 -5.37 -9.41
N LEU A 103 1.05 -5.02 -9.20
CA LEU A 103 0.49 -3.70 -9.48
C LEU A 103 0.39 -2.90 -8.18
N THR A 104 0.95 -1.69 -8.18
CA THR A 104 0.95 -0.79 -7.03
C THR A 104 0.36 0.58 -7.38
N PHE A 105 -0.46 1.11 -6.49
CA PHE A 105 -1.06 2.44 -6.60
C PHE A 105 -1.39 3.01 -5.23
N LYS A 106 -1.71 4.30 -5.17
CA LYS A 106 -2.25 4.96 -3.97
C LYS A 106 -3.65 5.47 -4.26
N VAL A 107 -4.42 5.67 -3.19
CA VAL A 107 -5.67 6.41 -3.28
C VAL A 107 -5.58 7.70 -2.46
N THR A 108 -6.12 8.77 -3.01
CA THR A 108 -6.36 10.03 -2.30
C THR A 108 -7.85 10.13 -2.05
N LEU A 109 -8.25 10.13 -0.77
CA LEU A 109 -9.63 10.25 -0.32
C LEU A 109 -9.89 11.69 0.12
N THR A 110 -10.86 12.34 -0.53
CA THR A 110 -11.36 13.65 -0.15
C THR A 110 -12.76 13.51 0.44
N ASN A 111 -12.93 13.97 1.67
CA ASN A 111 -14.22 14.06 2.34
C ASN A 111 -14.88 15.38 2.00
N LYS A 112 -16.03 15.32 1.33
CA LYS A 112 -16.81 16.49 0.91
C LYS A 112 -17.93 16.85 1.90
N ASN A 113 -18.03 16.14 3.02
CA ASN A 113 -18.92 16.56 4.11
C ASN A 113 -18.43 17.88 4.70
N LYS A 114 -19.38 18.72 5.12
CA LYS A 114 -19.09 20.00 5.78
C LYS A 114 -18.48 19.79 7.17
N ILE A 115 -17.75 20.80 7.68
CA ILE A 115 -17.29 20.82 9.09
C ILE A 115 -18.46 20.53 10.04
N GLY A 116 -18.22 19.62 10.99
CA GLY A 116 -19.25 19.09 11.92
C GLY A 116 -20.03 17.89 11.38
N GLY A 117 -19.78 17.47 10.14
CA GLY A 117 -20.27 16.21 9.57
C GLY A 117 -19.45 15.00 10.00
N ASN A 118 -19.71 13.85 9.36
CA ASN A 118 -19.02 12.60 9.64
C ASN A 118 -17.69 12.50 8.89
N SER A 119 -16.69 11.88 9.53
CA SER A 119 -15.54 11.34 8.83
C SER A 119 -15.98 10.21 7.90
N ILE A 120 -15.20 10.00 6.84
CA ILE A 120 -15.41 8.92 5.89
C ILE A 120 -14.14 8.09 5.82
N GLY A 121 -14.25 6.83 5.43
CA GLY A 121 -13.08 6.05 5.10
C GLY A 121 -13.37 4.90 4.17
N VAL A 122 -12.30 4.41 3.56
CA VAL A 122 -12.34 3.34 2.58
C VAL A 122 -11.27 2.32 2.93
N ALA A 123 -11.63 1.05 2.78
CA ALA A 123 -10.70 -0.04 2.96
C ALA A 123 -10.32 -0.61 1.59
N PRO A 124 -9.03 -0.69 1.24
CA PRO A 124 -8.60 -1.36 0.01
C PRO A 124 -9.11 -2.81 -0.10
N SER A 125 -9.40 -3.46 1.04
CA SER A 125 -10.06 -4.77 1.15
C SER A 125 -11.43 -4.88 0.50
N ASP A 126 -12.09 -3.76 0.29
CA ASP A 126 -13.42 -3.74 -0.34
C ASP A 126 -13.31 -3.56 -1.85
N PHE A 127 -12.18 -3.07 -2.35
CA PHE A 127 -11.95 -2.86 -3.78
C PHE A 127 -11.76 -4.19 -4.51
N ARG A 128 -12.13 -4.21 -5.78
CA ARG A 128 -11.99 -5.41 -6.63
C ARG A 128 -11.29 -5.05 -7.93
N LEU A 129 -10.13 -5.64 -8.17
CA LEU A 129 -9.46 -5.55 -9.45
C LEU A 129 -10.02 -6.64 -10.36
N VAL A 130 -10.72 -6.21 -11.41
CA VAL A 130 -11.25 -7.06 -12.47
C VAL A 130 -10.16 -7.30 -13.49
N LEU A 131 -9.97 -8.57 -13.85
CA LEU A 131 -9.02 -9.01 -14.85
C LEU A 131 -9.69 -9.14 -16.23
N ASP A 132 -8.89 -9.28 -17.28
CA ASP A 132 -9.33 -9.48 -18.66
C ASP A 132 -10.20 -10.73 -18.86
N ASN A 133 -9.95 -11.79 -18.08
CA ASN A 133 -10.79 -12.99 -18.02
C ASN A 133 -12.08 -12.82 -17.18
N ASN A 134 -12.43 -11.59 -16.78
CA ASN A 134 -13.57 -11.22 -15.94
C ASN A 134 -13.58 -11.81 -14.53
N THR A 135 -12.49 -12.43 -14.08
CA THR A 135 -12.32 -12.74 -12.66
C THR A 135 -12.00 -11.47 -11.87
N SER A 136 -12.24 -11.50 -10.56
CA SER A 136 -11.94 -10.38 -9.66
C SER A 136 -11.05 -10.86 -8.53
N ILE A 137 -10.04 -10.06 -8.21
CA ILE A 137 -9.13 -10.30 -7.09
C ILE A 137 -9.17 -9.14 -6.10
N SER A 138 -8.78 -9.44 -4.86
CA SER A 138 -8.56 -8.44 -3.81
C SER A 138 -7.08 -8.06 -3.74
N GLN A 139 -6.79 -6.96 -3.06
CA GLN A 139 -5.44 -6.49 -2.79
C GLN A 139 -4.64 -7.52 -1.97
N ALA A 140 -3.34 -7.60 -2.24
CA ALA A 140 -2.38 -8.32 -1.42
C ALA A 140 -1.98 -7.52 -0.17
N SER A 141 -1.94 -6.19 -0.28
CA SER A 141 -1.67 -5.28 0.83
C SER A 141 -2.35 -3.92 0.62
N GLY A 142 -2.52 -3.18 1.72
CA GLY A 142 -3.14 -1.87 1.73
C GLY A 142 -3.93 -1.65 3.01
N SER A 143 -3.75 -0.48 3.61
CA SER A 143 -4.35 -0.11 4.89
C SER A 143 -5.60 0.74 4.70
N TYR A 144 -6.49 0.72 5.69
CA TYR A 144 -7.64 1.62 5.74
C TYR A 144 -7.18 3.09 5.73
N VAL A 145 -7.91 3.94 5.01
CA VAL A 145 -7.69 5.39 5.00
C VAL A 145 -9.00 6.09 5.36
N SER A 146 -8.92 7.04 6.29
CA SER A 146 -10.04 7.90 6.67
C SER A 146 -9.69 9.36 6.53
N ALA A 147 -10.69 10.17 6.17
CA ALA A 147 -10.60 11.61 6.05
C ALA A 147 -11.69 12.28 6.90
N GLU A 148 -11.27 13.24 7.72
CA GLU A 148 -12.17 14.15 8.44
C GLU A 148 -12.95 15.03 7.46
N PRO A 149 -14.10 15.60 7.87
CA PRO A 149 -14.86 16.53 7.01
C PRO A 149 -14.00 17.63 6.40
N GLU A 150 -14.26 17.94 5.13
CA GLU A 150 -13.51 18.91 4.31
C GLU A 150 -12.00 18.65 4.19
N SER A 151 -11.54 17.44 4.53
CA SER A 151 -10.12 17.08 4.45
C SER A 151 -9.82 16.09 3.33
N THR A 152 -8.55 16.06 2.94
CA THR A 152 -8.01 15.10 1.96
C THR A 152 -6.88 14.31 2.60
N LYS A 153 -6.89 12.98 2.43
CA LYS A 153 -5.88 12.06 2.94
C LYS A 153 -5.41 11.11 1.86
N GLU A 154 -4.11 10.92 1.76
CA GLU A 154 -3.49 9.93 0.88
C GLU A 154 -3.28 8.62 1.65
N SER A 155 -3.54 7.49 1.01
CA SER A 155 -3.29 6.16 1.55
C SER A 155 -1.80 5.79 1.48
N GLU A 156 -1.45 4.75 2.21
CA GLU A 156 -0.26 3.95 1.91
C GLU A 156 -0.38 3.29 0.51
N VAL A 157 0.72 2.70 0.05
CA VAL A 157 0.73 1.96 -1.21
C VAL A 157 -0.14 0.71 -1.10
N ILE A 158 -1.07 0.56 -2.04
CA ILE A 158 -1.94 -0.59 -2.21
C ILE A 158 -1.32 -1.48 -3.27
N THR A 159 -1.25 -2.78 -2.99
CA THR A 159 -0.61 -3.76 -3.88
C THR A 159 -1.59 -4.83 -4.30
N TYR A 160 -1.60 -5.17 -5.59
CA TYR A 160 -2.33 -6.29 -6.16
C TYR A 160 -1.35 -7.26 -6.83
N ARG A 161 -1.57 -8.56 -6.66
CA ARG A 161 -0.82 -9.61 -7.36
C ARG A 161 -1.70 -10.23 -8.43
N ILE A 162 -1.45 -9.84 -9.67
CA ILE A 162 -2.17 -10.34 -10.84
C ILE A 162 -1.52 -11.67 -11.23
N PRO A 163 -2.27 -12.77 -11.38
CA PRO A 163 -1.71 -14.06 -11.75
C PRO A 163 -1.11 -14.03 -13.17
N ALA A 164 -0.14 -14.91 -13.40
CA ALA A 164 0.49 -15.07 -14.71
C ALA A 164 -0.56 -15.29 -15.83
N GLY A 165 -0.35 -14.62 -16.97
CA GLY A 165 -1.24 -14.71 -18.13
C GLY A 165 -2.52 -13.88 -18.06
N ALA A 166 -2.81 -13.21 -16.94
CA ALA A 166 -3.92 -12.27 -16.82
C ALA A 166 -3.46 -10.81 -16.89
N LYS A 167 -4.36 -9.92 -17.29
CA LYS A 167 -4.11 -8.47 -17.29
C LYS A 167 -5.20 -7.73 -16.51
N PRO A 168 -4.86 -6.61 -15.85
CA PRO A 168 -5.88 -5.82 -15.19
C PRO A 168 -6.74 -5.13 -16.25
N LYS A 169 -8.04 -5.07 -15.99
CA LYS A 169 -9.04 -4.46 -16.87
C LYS A 169 -9.68 -3.25 -16.20
N ALA A 170 -10.15 -3.41 -14.96
CA ALA A 170 -10.80 -2.33 -14.23
C ALA A 170 -10.62 -2.49 -12.72
N LEU A 171 -10.63 -1.37 -11.99
CA LEU A 171 -10.69 -1.32 -10.54
C LEU A 171 -12.09 -0.86 -10.13
N ASN A 172 -12.80 -1.70 -9.38
CA ASN A 172 -14.06 -1.36 -8.76
C ASN A 172 -13.80 -0.80 -7.37
N LEU A 173 -14.24 0.44 -7.16
CA LEU A 173 -14.22 1.14 -5.90
C LEU A 173 -15.61 1.07 -5.26
N PHE A 174 -15.65 0.89 -3.95
CA PHE A 174 -16.91 0.75 -3.21
C PHE A 174 -16.91 1.66 -1.99
N TYR A 175 -18.04 2.29 -1.73
CA TYR A 175 -18.28 3.09 -0.52
C TYR A 175 -19.79 3.34 -0.36
N ASP A 176 -20.32 3.17 0.86
CA ASP A 176 -21.74 3.37 1.20
C ASP A 176 -22.71 2.74 0.17
N GLU A 177 -22.49 1.45 -0.13
CA GLU A 177 -23.26 0.66 -1.11
C GLU A 177 -23.23 1.19 -2.56
N THR A 178 -22.46 2.24 -2.83
CA THR A 178 -22.21 2.75 -4.18
C THR A 178 -20.96 2.12 -4.77
N ARG A 179 -20.92 2.03 -6.10
CA ARG A 179 -19.79 1.49 -6.86
C ARG A 179 -19.36 2.47 -7.95
N ALA A 180 -18.06 2.64 -8.11
CA ALA A 180 -17.45 3.30 -9.25
C ALA A 180 -16.46 2.35 -9.91
N THR A 181 -16.37 2.40 -11.23
CA THR A 181 -15.46 1.56 -12.01
C THR A 181 -14.46 2.44 -12.72
N VAL A 182 -13.18 2.18 -12.51
CA VAL A 182 -12.07 2.85 -13.16
C VAL A 182 -11.37 1.86 -14.09
N GLN A 183 -11.20 2.20 -15.37
CA GLN A 183 -10.47 1.33 -16.28
C GLN A 183 -8.97 1.33 -15.93
N VAL A 184 -8.33 0.18 -16.05
CA VAL A 184 -6.90 0.00 -15.79
C VAL A 184 -6.25 -0.46 -17.09
N SER A 185 -5.10 0.12 -17.43
CA SER A 185 -4.31 -0.30 -18.58
C SER A 185 -2.85 -0.41 -18.23
N LEU A 186 -2.20 -1.45 -18.75
CA LEU A 186 -0.76 -1.65 -18.70
C LEU A 186 -0.18 -1.42 -20.10
N LYS A 187 0.89 -0.63 -20.18
CA LYS A 187 1.66 -0.38 -21.40
C LYS A 187 3.14 -0.69 -21.18
#